data_AF-A0A1Y1S800-F1
#
_entry.id   AF-A0A1Y1S800-F1
#
_cell.length_a   1.000
_cell.length_b   1.000
_cell.length_c   1.000
_cell.angle_alpha   90.00
_cell.angle_beta   90.00
_cell.angle_gamma   90.00
#
_symmetry.space_group_name_H-M   'P 1'
#
loop_
_entity.id
_entity.type
_entity.pdbx_description
1 polymer ?
#
loop_
_entity_poly.entity_id
_entity_poly.type
_entity_poly.pdbx_seq_one_letter_code
_entity_poly.pdbx_strand_id
1 'polypeptide(L)'
;MQGLPYNKEASLKKEESFKPIPRETLEKLVNPAAEAFSNGLDDFKKTENIEALESLHFVLLMDGSQANGKLLSRLHELVPYMSDTKYYDLIVAMFIDIAHYNQTVQRILIDAGVFKLLNYDNSLTFELIFNICDLNKAGLQQFLLECYNESLSKNPKIMSLLKQL
;
A
#
# COMPACT_ATOMS: atom_id res chain seq x y z
N MET A 1 21.53 16.90 -44.48
CA MET A 1 20.71 17.37 -43.34
C MET A 1 21.36 18.63 -42.79
N GLN A 2 20.77 19.79 -43.03
CA GLN A 2 21.23 21.05 -42.44
C GLN A 2 20.67 21.13 -41.02
N GLY A 3 21.55 21.26 -40.02
CA GLY A 3 21.15 21.49 -38.63
C GLY A 3 20.42 22.82 -38.49
N LEU A 4 19.40 22.87 -37.64
CA LEU A 4 18.68 24.11 -37.36
C LEU A 4 19.64 25.17 -36.78
N PRO A 5 19.59 26.43 -37.25
CA PRO A 5 20.45 27.49 -36.74
C PRO A 5 20.09 27.81 -35.28
N TYR A 6 21.06 27.71 -34.38
CA TYR A 6 20.92 28.11 -32.98
C TYR A 6 20.81 29.63 -32.91
N ASN A 7 19.60 30.14 -32.64
CA ASN A 7 19.35 31.56 -32.51
C ASN A 7 19.83 32.06 -31.12
N LYS A 8 20.97 32.75 -31.08
CA LYS A 8 21.55 33.33 -29.86
C LYS A 8 20.75 34.51 -29.28
N GLU A 9 19.74 35.03 -29.99
CA GLU A 9 19.01 36.24 -29.57
C GLU A 9 17.83 35.98 -28.62
N ALA A 10 17.55 34.72 -28.26
CA ALA A 10 16.51 34.41 -27.28
C ALA A 10 16.96 34.55 -25.81
N SER A 11 18.26 34.71 -25.57
CA SER A 11 18.83 34.78 -24.22
C SER A 11 19.12 36.22 -23.83
N LEU A 12 18.10 36.93 -23.37
CA LEU A 12 18.14 38.07 -22.42
C LEU A 12 16.71 38.60 -22.22
N LYS A 13 15.75 37.70 -21.96
CA LYS A 13 14.54 38.15 -21.25
C LYS A 13 14.97 38.47 -19.83
N LYS A 14 14.55 39.64 -19.32
CA LYS A 14 14.74 40.07 -17.92
C LYS A 14 14.66 38.84 -17.03
N GLU A 15 15.68 38.64 -16.19
CA GLU A 15 15.59 37.70 -15.06
C GLU A 15 14.38 38.14 -14.23
N GLU A 16 13.22 37.56 -14.50
CA GLU A 16 12.15 37.54 -13.53
C GLU A 16 12.77 36.88 -12.31
N SER A 17 12.88 37.65 -11.22
CA SER A 17 13.44 37.13 -9.98
C SER A 17 12.68 35.85 -9.64
N PHE A 18 13.42 34.73 -9.61
CA PHE A 18 12.85 33.44 -9.30
C PHE A 18 12.10 33.55 -7.97
N LYS A 19 10.78 33.49 -8.01
CA LYS A 19 9.96 33.40 -6.80
C LYS A 19 10.07 31.97 -6.32
N PRO A 20 10.53 31.72 -5.08
CA PRO A 20 10.59 30.37 -4.57
C PRO A 20 9.20 29.75 -4.61
N ILE A 21 9.14 28.51 -5.10
CA ILE A 21 7.90 27.72 -5.08
C ILE A 21 7.48 27.59 -3.62
N PRO A 22 6.21 27.88 -3.27
CA PRO A 22 5.71 27.69 -1.91
C PRO A 22 5.99 26.26 -1.43
N ARG A 23 6.39 26.11 -0.16
CA ARG A 23 6.79 24.81 0.39
C ARG A 23 5.71 23.74 0.17
N GLU A 24 4.45 24.08 0.38
CA GLU A 24 3.32 23.16 0.15
C GLU A 24 3.23 22.68 -1.30
N THR A 25 3.42 23.60 -2.26
CA THR A 25 3.46 23.25 -3.68
C THR A 25 4.68 22.39 -4.00
N LEU A 26 5.85 22.73 -3.46
CA LEU A 26 7.05 21.94 -3.64
C LEU A 26 6.89 20.53 -3.07
N GLU A 27 6.29 20.38 -1.88
CA GLU A 27 6.02 19.10 -1.24
C GLU A 27 5.11 18.19 -2.06
N LYS A 28 4.14 18.76 -2.78
CA LYS A 28 3.31 17.99 -3.74
C LYS A 28 4.09 17.60 -4.99
N LEU A 29 4.89 18.52 -5.54
CA LEU A 29 5.68 18.28 -6.75
C LEU A 29 6.77 17.22 -6.54
N VAL A 30 7.37 17.15 -5.35
CA VAL A 30 8.40 16.14 -5.03
C VAL A 30 7.82 14.80 -4.59
N ASN A 31 6.50 14.71 -4.36
CA ASN A 31 5.86 13.47 -3.91
C ASN A 31 4.48 13.22 -4.56
N PRO A 32 4.43 13.12 -5.91
CA PRO A 32 3.17 12.96 -6.64
C PRO A 32 2.45 11.64 -6.31
N ALA A 33 3.19 10.56 -6.00
CA ALA A 33 2.60 9.28 -5.63
C ALA A 33 1.83 9.34 -4.31
N ALA A 34 2.36 10.01 -3.28
CA ALA A 34 1.66 10.15 -2.00
C ALA A 34 0.40 11.03 -2.13
N GLU A 35 0.45 12.07 -2.97
CA GLU A 35 -0.72 12.91 -3.27
C GLU A 35 -1.79 12.11 -4.04
N ALA A 36 -1.37 11.36 -5.07
CA ALA A 36 -2.28 10.51 -5.86
C ALA A 36 -2.95 9.44 -4.98
N PHE A 37 -2.18 8.77 -4.12
CA PHE A 37 -2.72 7.81 -3.15
C PHE A 37 -3.70 8.47 -2.18
N SER A 38 -3.34 9.64 -1.64
CA SER A 38 -4.21 10.36 -0.70
C SER A 38 -5.55 10.75 -1.34
N ASN A 39 -5.51 11.32 -2.54
CA ASN A 39 -6.72 11.71 -3.26
C ASN A 39 -7.56 10.50 -3.64
N GLY A 40 -6.94 9.44 -4.16
CA GLY A 40 -7.65 8.20 -4.50
C GLY A 40 -8.31 7.53 -3.29
N LEU A 41 -7.66 7.56 -2.13
CA LEU A 41 -8.19 7.01 -0.89
C LEU A 41 -9.35 7.85 -0.38
N ASP A 42 -9.23 9.17 -0.40
CA ASP A 42 -10.32 10.07 0.01
C ASP A 42 -11.53 9.95 -0.92
N ASP A 43 -11.32 9.73 -2.21
CA ASP A 43 -12.39 9.51 -3.17
C ASP A 43 -13.04 8.12 -3.01
N PHE A 44 -12.24 7.07 -2.77
CA PHE A 44 -12.76 5.75 -2.42
C PHE A 44 -13.63 5.83 -1.15
N LYS A 45 -13.16 6.49 -0.08
CA LYS A 45 -13.93 6.60 1.17
C LYS A 45 -15.26 7.36 1.01
N LYS A 46 -15.38 8.23 0.00
CA LYS A 46 -16.61 8.97 -0.29
C LYS A 46 -17.57 8.21 -1.20
N THR A 47 -17.02 7.52 -2.20
CA THR A 47 -17.80 6.95 -3.32
C THR A 47 -17.97 5.44 -3.22
N GLU A 48 -17.07 4.79 -2.48
CA GLU A 48 -16.86 3.34 -2.43
C GLU A 48 -16.79 2.69 -3.82
N ASN A 49 -16.19 3.41 -4.77
CA ASN A 49 -15.94 2.94 -6.13
C ASN A 49 -14.75 1.98 -6.17
N ILE A 50 -14.93 0.79 -6.76
CA ILE A 50 -13.88 -0.22 -6.92
C ILE A 50 -12.73 0.30 -7.81
N GLU A 51 -13.03 1.08 -8.85
CA GLU A 51 -12.00 1.63 -9.75
C GLU A 51 -11.00 2.55 -9.00
N ALA A 52 -11.46 3.19 -7.91
CA ALA A 52 -10.59 3.98 -7.04
C ALA A 52 -9.61 3.08 -6.28
N LEU A 53 -10.04 1.91 -5.80
CA LEU A 53 -9.15 0.92 -5.17
C LEU A 53 -8.12 0.36 -6.16
N GLU A 54 -8.53 0.05 -7.39
CA GLU A 54 -7.59 -0.41 -8.44
C GLU A 54 -6.53 0.64 -8.72
N SER A 55 -6.93 1.91 -8.79
CA SER A 55 -6.01 3.04 -8.95
C SER A 55 -5.03 3.15 -7.77
N LEU A 56 -5.49 2.93 -6.54
CA LEU A 56 -4.62 2.90 -5.36
C LEU A 56 -3.60 1.75 -5.42
N HIS A 57 -4.03 0.58 -5.89
CA HIS A 57 -3.15 -0.56 -6.08
C HIS A 57 -2.01 -0.22 -7.04
N PHE A 58 -2.31 0.38 -8.19
CA PHE A 58 -1.27 0.82 -9.13
C PHE A 58 -0.27 1.79 -8.51
N VAL A 59 -0.74 2.77 -7.72
CA VAL A 59 0.15 3.72 -7.05
C VAL A 59 1.08 3.04 -6.05
N LEU A 60 0.58 2.03 -5.31
CA LEU A 60 1.35 1.23 -4.36
C LEU A 60 2.47 0.41 -5.03
N LEU A 61 2.26 -0.01 -6.28
CA LEU A 61 3.23 -0.79 -7.05
C LEU A 61 4.28 0.08 -7.78
N MET A 62 4.14 1.41 -7.77
CA MET A 62 5.15 2.30 -8.35
C MET A 62 6.45 2.27 -7.53
N ASP A 63 7.58 2.42 -8.22
CA ASP A 63 8.90 2.42 -7.58
C ASP A 63 9.00 3.48 -6.48
N GLY A 64 9.54 3.09 -5.33
CA GLY A 64 9.68 3.93 -4.15
C GLY A 64 8.40 4.20 -3.34
N SER A 65 7.19 3.86 -3.83
CA SER A 65 5.94 4.08 -3.10
C SER A 65 5.89 3.32 -1.76
N GLN A 66 6.42 2.11 -1.73
CA GLN A 66 6.43 1.24 -0.56
C GLN A 66 7.45 1.65 0.52
N ALA A 67 8.30 2.65 0.24
CA ALA A 67 9.21 3.27 1.21
C ALA A 67 8.76 4.71 1.56
N ASN A 68 7.64 5.17 1.00
CA ASN A 68 7.18 6.54 1.13
C ASN A 68 6.37 6.73 2.41
N GLY A 69 6.98 7.37 3.42
CA GLY A 69 6.34 7.56 4.73
C GLY A 69 4.99 8.27 4.69
N LYS A 70 4.78 9.23 3.77
CA LYS A 70 3.48 9.92 3.61
C LYS A 70 2.40 8.95 3.14
N LEU A 71 2.73 8.09 2.18
CA LEU A 71 1.81 7.05 1.69
C LEU A 71 1.54 6.03 2.79
N LEU A 72 2.60 5.46 3.37
CA LEU A 72 2.50 4.39 4.37
C LEU A 72 1.72 4.82 5.61
N SER A 73 1.78 6.10 6.00
CA SER A 73 0.99 6.61 7.13
C SER A 73 -0.53 6.48 6.96
N ARG A 74 -1.02 6.34 5.73
CA ARG A 74 -2.45 6.22 5.41
C ARG A 74 -2.87 4.79 5.03
N LEU A 75 -1.92 3.88 4.86
CA LEU A 75 -2.20 2.51 4.42
C LEU A 75 -3.20 1.77 5.33
N HIS A 76 -3.11 1.99 6.65
CA HIS A 76 -3.99 1.40 7.64
C HIS A 76 -5.49 1.73 7.43
N GLU A 77 -5.80 2.83 6.74
CA GLU A 77 -7.19 3.25 6.50
C GLU A 77 -7.96 2.30 5.56
N LEU A 78 -7.26 1.45 4.80
CA LEU A 78 -7.87 0.43 3.94
C LEU A 78 -8.28 -0.83 4.73
N VAL A 79 -7.67 -1.09 5.90
CA VAL A 79 -7.88 -2.33 6.66
C VAL A 79 -9.35 -2.55 7.06
N PRO A 80 -10.11 -1.55 7.57
CA PRO A 80 -11.52 -1.76 7.94
C PRO A 80 -12.42 -2.26 6.79
N TYR A 81 -12.09 -1.90 5.55
CA TYR A 81 -12.86 -2.28 4.36
C TYR A 81 -12.71 -3.76 3.98
N MET A 82 -11.76 -4.48 4.58
CA MET A 82 -11.70 -5.94 4.48
C MET A 82 -12.91 -6.64 5.11
N SER A 83 -13.70 -5.96 5.94
CA SER A 83 -14.93 -6.55 6.48
C SER A 83 -16.02 -6.73 5.42
N ASP A 84 -15.90 -6.05 4.28
CA ASP A 84 -16.84 -6.14 3.17
C ASP A 84 -16.31 -7.06 2.06
N THR A 85 -17.06 -8.13 1.79
CA THR A 85 -16.76 -9.10 0.73
C THR A 85 -16.62 -8.46 -0.66
N LYS A 86 -17.23 -7.30 -0.90
CA LYS A 86 -17.12 -6.57 -2.17
C LYS A 86 -15.69 -6.06 -2.43
N TYR A 87 -14.95 -5.70 -1.38
CA TYR A 87 -13.61 -5.13 -1.50
C TYR A 87 -12.50 -6.08 -1.04
N TYR A 88 -12.86 -7.18 -0.37
CA TYR A 88 -11.92 -8.10 0.26
C TYR A 88 -10.79 -8.54 -0.67
N ASP A 89 -11.13 -9.12 -1.82
CA ASP A 89 -10.14 -9.70 -2.73
C ASP A 89 -9.12 -8.67 -3.21
N LEU A 90 -9.60 -7.48 -3.57
CA LEU A 90 -8.74 -6.41 -4.09
C LEU A 90 -7.83 -5.85 -3.00
N ILE A 91 -8.37 -5.58 -1.81
CA ILE A 91 -7.58 -5.06 -0.69
C ILE A 91 -6.55 -6.09 -0.21
N VAL A 92 -6.93 -7.37 -0.16
CA VAL A 92 -6.01 -8.46 0.20
C VAL A 92 -4.91 -8.60 -0.85
N ALA A 93 -5.25 -8.58 -2.14
CA ALA A 93 -4.26 -8.62 -3.22
C ALA A 93 -3.28 -7.42 -3.14
N MET A 94 -3.80 -6.22 -2.89
CA MET A 94 -2.97 -5.04 -2.64
C MET A 94 -1.98 -5.29 -1.50
N PHE A 95 -2.46 -5.78 -0.35
CA PHE A 95 -1.61 -6.04 0.81
C PHE A 95 -0.61 -7.17 0.60
N ILE A 96 -0.98 -8.24 -0.13
CA ILE A 96 -0.06 -9.31 -0.53
C ILE A 96 1.14 -8.72 -1.25
N ASP A 97 0.88 -7.90 -2.27
CA ASP A 97 1.93 -7.36 -3.14
C ASP A 97 2.92 -6.44 -2.41
N ILE A 98 2.44 -5.69 -1.41
CA ILE A 98 3.28 -4.70 -0.71
C ILE A 98 3.87 -5.21 0.61
N ALA A 99 3.36 -6.30 1.17
CA ALA A 99 3.84 -6.82 2.46
C ALA A 99 5.05 -7.74 2.32
N HIS A 100 5.26 -8.35 1.15
CA HIS A 100 6.36 -9.30 0.94
C HIS A 100 7.72 -8.64 1.18
N TYR A 101 8.46 -9.14 2.18
CA TYR A 101 9.75 -8.59 2.62
C TYR A 101 9.76 -7.11 3.03
N ASN A 102 8.60 -6.52 3.32
CA ASN A 102 8.48 -5.12 3.73
C ASN A 102 8.04 -4.99 5.20
N GLN A 103 9.02 -4.99 6.11
CA GLN A 103 8.77 -4.93 7.56
C GLN A 103 7.94 -3.72 8.01
N THR A 104 8.03 -2.59 7.30
CA THR A 104 7.24 -1.40 7.64
C THR A 104 5.77 -1.63 7.35
N VAL A 105 5.46 -2.14 6.16
CA VAL A 105 4.10 -2.50 5.76
C VAL A 105 3.55 -3.60 6.66
N GLN A 106 4.32 -4.67 6.88
CA GLN A 106 3.92 -5.78 7.75
C GLN A 106 3.50 -5.26 9.13
N ARG A 107 4.31 -4.39 9.76
CA ARG A 107 3.98 -3.78 11.05
C ARG A 107 2.72 -2.92 11.00
N ILE A 108 2.57 -2.06 9.98
CA ILE A 108 1.37 -1.23 9.81
C ILE A 108 0.10 -2.10 9.77
N LEU A 109 0.13 -3.20 9.01
CA LEU A 109 -1.02 -4.11 8.90
C LEU A 109 -1.32 -4.82 10.23
N ILE A 110 -0.29 -5.28 10.94
CA ILE A 110 -0.43 -5.91 12.26
C ILE A 110 -1.03 -4.92 13.26
N ASP A 111 -0.47 -3.70 13.36
CA ASP A 111 -0.93 -2.66 14.28
C ASP A 111 -2.37 -2.23 13.98
N ALA A 112 -2.77 -2.29 12.71
CA ALA A 112 -4.15 -2.03 12.26
C ALA A 112 -5.11 -3.20 12.53
N GLY A 113 -4.65 -4.33 13.06
CA GLY A 113 -5.48 -5.47 13.43
C GLY A 113 -5.94 -6.32 12.24
N VAL A 114 -5.17 -6.37 11.15
CA VAL A 114 -5.51 -7.10 9.91
C VAL A 114 -5.95 -8.55 10.14
N PHE A 115 -5.35 -9.25 11.11
CA PHE A 115 -5.64 -10.66 11.38
C PHE A 115 -7.09 -10.91 11.82
N LYS A 116 -7.73 -9.93 12.48
CA LYS A 116 -9.13 -10.02 12.95
C LYS A 116 -10.14 -9.93 11.82
N LEU A 117 -9.73 -9.45 10.64
CA LEU A 117 -10.59 -9.22 9.48
C LEU A 117 -10.35 -10.24 8.36
N LEU A 118 -9.58 -11.29 8.62
CA LEU A 118 -9.28 -12.32 7.62
C LEU A 118 -10.47 -13.25 7.40
N ASN A 119 -10.81 -13.48 6.13
CA ASN A 119 -11.80 -14.45 5.68
C ASN A 119 -11.11 -15.79 5.35
N TYR A 120 -11.10 -16.73 6.28
CA TYR A 120 -10.41 -18.01 6.13
C TYR A 120 -10.99 -18.95 5.06
N ASP A 121 -12.15 -18.63 4.47
CA ASP A 121 -12.70 -19.36 3.32
C ASP A 121 -12.08 -18.89 1.99
N ASN A 122 -11.42 -17.73 1.98
CA ASN A 122 -10.77 -17.15 0.81
C ASN A 122 -9.32 -17.66 0.67
N SER A 123 -8.90 -17.97 -0.56
CA SER A 123 -7.53 -18.47 -0.81
C SER A 123 -6.45 -17.41 -0.62
N LEU A 124 -6.72 -16.14 -0.96
CA LEU A 124 -5.74 -15.05 -0.87
C LEU A 124 -5.32 -14.77 0.57
N THR A 125 -6.20 -15.04 1.53
CA THR A 125 -5.96 -14.88 2.96
C THR A 125 -4.68 -15.58 3.43
N PHE A 126 -4.42 -16.77 2.92
CA PHE A 126 -3.25 -17.56 3.34
C PHE A 126 -1.95 -16.99 2.80
N GLU A 127 -1.98 -16.43 1.59
CA GLU A 127 -0.84 -15.73 1.00
C GLU A 127 -0.54 -14.44 1.75
N LEU A 128 -1.56 -13.69 2.15
CA LEU A 128 -1.38 -12.51 2.99
C LEU A 128 -0.78 -12.86 4.36
N ILE A 129 -1.26 -13.92 5.02
CA ILE A 129 -0.68 -14.40 6.29
C ILE A 129 0.80 -14.73 6.08
N PHE A 130 1.13 -15.47 5.01
CA PHE A 130 2.51 -15.80 4.70
C PHE A 130 3.36 -14.54 4.52
N ASN A 131 2.92 -13.57 3.72
CA ASN A 131 3.69 -12.35 3.46
C ASN A 131 3.83 -11.44 4.70
N ILE A 132 2.87 -11.48 5.64
CA ILE A 132 2.98 -10.73 6.91
C ILE A 132 3.92 -11.42 7.89
N CYS A 133 3.87 -12.75 7.99
CA CYS A 133 4.59 -13.54 8.99
C CYS A 133 5.98 -13.99 8.54
N ASP A 134 6.24 -14.09 7.24
CA ASP A 134 7.53 -14.52 6.70
C ASP A 134 8.64 -13.56 7.14
N LEU A 135 9.67 -14.14 7.75
CA LEU A 135 10.80 -13.43 8.39
C LEU A 135 10.38 -12.36 9.42
N ASN A 136 9.13 -12.39 9.92
CA ASN A 136 8.59 -11.43 10.89
C ASN A 136 8.06 -12.14 12.14
N LYS A 137 8.96 -12.38 13.10
CA LYS A 137 8.65 -13.08 14.36
C LYS A 137 7.54 -12.41 15.18
N ALA A 138 7.49 -11.08 15.19
CA ALA A 138 6.45 -10.35 15.92
C ALA A 138 5.07 -10.55 15.28
N GLY A 139 5.00 -10.49 13.94
CA GLY A 139 3.78 -10.81 13.20
C GLY A 139 3.31 -12.23 13.42
N LEU A 140 4.22 -13.22 13.39
CA LEU A 140 3.90 -14.61 13.70
C LEU A 140 3.35 -14.77 15.12
N GLN A 141 3.99 -14.15 16.13
CA GLN A 141 3.51 -14.21 17.51
C GLN A 141 2.13 -13.59 17.67
N GLN A 142 1.87 -12.44 17.02
CA GLN A 142 0.56 -11.80 17.07
C GLN A 142 -0.51 -12.66 16.38
N PHE A 143 -0.20 -13.25 15.22
CA PHE A 143 -1.10 -14.17 14.53
C PHE A 143 -1.46 -15.37 15.42
N LEU A 144 -0.47 -15.97 16.08
CA LEU A 144 -0.70 -17.08 17.00
C LEU A 144 -1.56 -16.66 18.20
N LEU A 145 -1.32 -15.47 18.76
CA LEU A 145 -2.10 -14.98 19.91
C LEU A 145 -3.56 -14.67 19.55
N GLU A 146 -3.81 -14.02 18.41
CA GLU A 146 -5.13 -13.52 18.06
C GLU A 146 -5.99 -14.54 17.30
N CYS A 147 -5.34 -15.43 16.54
CA CYS A 147 -6.02 -16.27 15.56
C CYS A 147 -5.69 -17.76 15.69
N TYR A 148 -4.63 -18.17 16.40
CA TYR A 148 -4.39 -19.59 16.60
C TYR A 148 -5.13 -20.10 17.84
N ASN A 149 -6.26 -20.79 17.63
CA ASN A 149 -6.99 -21.51 18.67
C ASN A 149 -7.28 -22.97 18.23
N GLU A 150 -7.77 -23.81 19.16
CA GLU A 150 -8.04 -25.23 18.92
C GLU A 150 -9.10 -25.54 17.84
N SER A 151 -9.92 -24.55 17.42
CA SER A 151 -10.84 -24.75 16.29
C SER A 151 -10.17 -24.44 14.94
N LEU A 152 -9.26 -23.46 14.89
CA LEU A 152 -8.44 -23.16 13.71
C LEU A 152 -7.32 -24.19 13.47
N SER A 153 -6.86 -24.89 14.50
CA SER A 153 -5.98 -26.08 14.37
C SER A 153 -6.64 -27.25 13.61
N LYS A 154 -7.96 -27.21 13.41
CA LYS A 154 -8.68 -28.17 12.57
C LYS A 154 -8.84 -27.69 11.13
N ASN A 155 -8.48 -26.46 10.79
CA ASN A 155 -8.45 -25.99 9.41
C ASN A 155 -7.23 -26.63 8.69
N PRO A 156 -7.46 -27.56 7.76
CA PRO A 156 -6.36 -28.34 7.17
C PRO A 156 -5.40 -27.48 6.33
N LYS A 157 -5.85 -26.34 5.77
CA LYS A 157 -4.98 -25.42 5.02
C LYS A 157 -4.00 -24.70 5.94
N ILE A 158 -4.47 -24.19 7.08
CA ILE A 158 -3.62 -23.53 8.10
C ILE A 158 -2.60 -24.52 8.67
N MET A 159 -3.03 -25.74 9.00
CA MET A 159 -2.13 -26.78 9.51
C MET A 159 -1.08 -27.21 8.49
N SER A 160 -1.40 -27.20 7.20
CA SER A 160 -0.42 -27.46 6.15
C SER A 160 0.63 -26.34 6.08
N LEU A 161 0.19 -25.08 6.22
CA LEU A 161 1.06 -23.91 6.15
C LEU A 161 1.99 -23.81 7.37
N LEU A 162 1.46 -24.02 8.58
CA LEU A 162 2.23 -23.99 9.83
C LEU A 162 3.26 -25.13 9.95
N LYS A 163 3.07 -26.26 9.24
CA LYS A 163 4.04 -27.36 9.22
C LYS A 163 5.24 -27.11 8.29
N GLN A 164 5.14 -26.12 7.41
CA GLN A 164 6.19 -25.77 6.43
C GLN A 164 7.08 -24.61 6.90
N LEU A 165 6.66 -23.91 7.96
CA LEU A 165 7.43 -22.89 8.68
C LEU A 165 8.27 -23.53 9.79
#